data_AF-A0A1Q4Z937-F1
#
_entry.id   AF-A0A1Q4Z937-F1
#
_cell.length_a   1.000
_cell.length_b   1.000
_cell.length_c   1.000
_cell.angle_alpha   90.00
_cell.angle_beta   90.00
_cell.angle_gamma   90.00
#
_symmetry.space_group_name_H-M   'P 1'
#
loop_
_entity.id
_entity.type
_entity.pdbx_description
1 polymer ?
#
loop_
_entity_poly.entity_id
_entity_poly.type
_entity_poly.pdbx_seq_one_letter_code
_entity_poly.pdbx_strand_id
1 'polypeptide(L)'
;MVDAAEPSADALAVAYDKALRVFAHRLRAVHLDSGTPPLRQISRGARREVPLSPAAVSEALNGKRLPSQQFTLELVRLLAPGDHAKMEEFRKLWRSAREAQIAARAAARARQKRAGSGPLPDRARTAPQNAEESYAEAERLRQEAAAVPAEASWREVTAVREGAERPLRASSVTTPVPPAATGSARAIVAAAREEAKAILTEAARQADRVWEALASQSLTMRREIEQSIRRREEVQLEIARVQDVLEALDSFHESAVHDTSGPRSSGRAHDAPWSTAVTRGVAWPWPDADAPDVTTRIRLNIPGSAPRPPQQPPQG
;
A
#
# COMPACT_ATOMS: atom_id res chain seq x y z
N MET A 1 -17.64 -29.89 -7.80
CA MET A 1 -16.50 -29.51 -6.93
C MET A 1 -16.11 -28.10 -7.33
N VAL A 2 -16.21 -27.14 -6.42
CA VAL A 2 -15.79 -25.75 -6.69
C VAL A 2 -14.30 -25.70 -6.41
N ASP A 3 -13.48 -25.50 -7.45
CA ASP A 3 -12.05 -25.26 -7.27
C ASP A 3 -11.89 -24.00 -6.43
N ALA A 4 -11.44 -24.17 -5.18
CA ALA A 4 -11.12 -23.05 -4.32
C ALA A 4 -9.94 -22.32 -4.96
N ALA A 5 -10.21 -21.18 -5.58
CA ALA A 5 -9.18 -20.36 -6.20
C ALA A 5 -8.05 -20.11 -5.21
N GLU A 6 -6.82 -20.50 -5.59
CA GLU A 6 -5.66 -20.30 -4.73
C GLU A 6 -5.52 -18.82 -4.37
N PRO A 7 -5.27 -18.49 -3.09
CA PRO A 7 -5.11 -17.10 -2.68
C PRO A 7 -3.95 -16.45 -3.43
N SER A 8 -4.17 -15.26 -3.98
CA SER A 8 -3.14 -14.51 -4.69
C SER A 8 -1.96 -14.16 -3.77
N ALA A 9 -0.76 -13.97 -4.35
CA ALA A 9 0.43 -13.60 -3.59
C ALA A 9 0.24 -12.32 -2.77
N ASP A 10 -0.48 -11.34 -3.33
CA ASP A 10 -0.77 -10.07 -2.65
C ASP A 10 -1.74 -10.28 -1.48
N ALA A 11 -2.74 -11.18 -1.62
CA ALA A 11 -3.63 -11.53 -0.53
C ALA A 11 -2.87 -12.22 0.64
N LEU A 12 -1.90 -13.08 0.33
CA LEU A 12 -1.05 -13.72 1.34
C LEU A 12 -0.11 -12.72 2.04
N ALA A 13 0.43 -11.74 1.31
CA ALA A 13 1.22 -10.65 1.89
C ALA A 13 0.38 -9.81 2.87
N VAL A 14 -0.83 -9.42 2.46
CA VAL A 14 -1.79 -8.70 3.33
C VAL A 14 -2.16 -9.54 4.56
N ALA A 15 -2.33 -10.85 4.41
CA ALA A 15 -2.60 -11.76 5.53
C ALA A 15 -1.44 -11.81 6.52
N TYR A 16 -0.20 -11.85 6.04
CA TYR A 16 1.00 -11.79 6.89
C TYR A 16 1.11 -10.45 7.63
N ASP A 17 0.93 -9.32 6.95
CA ASP A 17 0.97 -8.00 7.58
C ASP A 17 -0.11 -7.85 8.66
N LYS A 18 -1.31 -8.36 8.39
CA LYS A 18 -2.40 -8.40 9.37
C LYS A 18 -2.01 -9.25 10.59
N ALA A 19 -1.47 -10.44 10.38
CA ALA A 19 -1.03 -11.32 11.48
C ALA A 19 0.09 -10.68 12.31
N LEU A 20 1.04 -10.00 11.66
CA LEU A 20 2.14 -9.30 12.33
C LEU A 20 1.64 -8.11 13.16
N ARG A 21 0.68 -7.33 12.66
CA ARG A 21 0.05 -6.23 13.41
C ARG A 21 -0.72 -6.73 14.63
N VAL A 22 -1.48 -7.82 14.50
CA VAL A 22 -2.19 -8.45 15.62
C VAL A 22 -1.20 -8.92 16.68
N PHE A 23 -0.13 -9.61 16.26
CA PHE A 23 0.94 -10.05 17.16
C PHE A 23 1.58 -8.88 17.91
N ALA A 24 1.98 -7.83 17.20
CA ALA A 24 2.64 -6.66 17.79
C ALA A 24 1.70 -5.88 18.74
N HIS A 25 0.42 -5.73 18.36
CA HIS A 25 -0.58 -5.09 19.20
C HIS A 25 -0.77 -5.83 20.53
N ARG A 26 -0.89 -7.17 20.49
CA ARG A 26 -0.98 -8.00 21.70
C ARG A 26 0.29 -7.92 22.55
N LEU A 27 1.46 -7.96 21.92
CA LEU A 27 2.74 -7.83 22.64
C LEU A 27 2.88 -6.47 23.33
N ARG A 28 2.47 -5.40 22.64
CA ARG A 28 2.44 -4.05 23.21
C ARG A 28 1.46 -3.93 24.37
N ALA A 29 0.28 -4.57 24.29
CA ALA A 29 -0.66 -4.60 25.40
C ALA A 29 -0.02 -5.22 26.67
N VAL A 30 0.68 -6.35 26.54
CA VAL A 30 1.42 -6.95 27.67
C VAL A 30 2.51 -6.01 28.22
N HIS A 31 3.21 -5.28 27.34
CA HIS A 31 4.19 -4.28 27.78
C HIS A 31 3.54 -3.13 28.55
N LEU A 32 2.39 -2.64 28.11
CA LEU A 32 1.61 -1.60 28.81
C LEU A 32 1.09 -2.10 30.17
N ASP A 33 0.50 -3.30 30.22
CA ASP A 33 -0.01 -3.93 31.44
C ASP A 33 1.09 -4.11 32.50
N SER A 34 2.34 -4.31 32.05
CA SER A 34 3.52 -4.43 32.92
C SER A 34 4.06 -3.08 33.42
N GLY A 35 3.37 -1.96 33.14
CA GLY A 35 3.79 -0.63 33.55
C GLY A 35 4.82 0.02 32.61
N THR A 36 4.95 -0.47 31.38
CA THR A 36 5.84 0.07 30.34
C THR A 36 7.32 0.16 30.79
N PRO A 37 7.93 -0.94 31.28
CA PRO A 37 9.30 -0.92 31.77
C PRO A 37 10.28 -0.43 30.68
N PRO A 38 11.32 0.35 31.04
CA PRO A 38 12.33 0.81 30.10
C PRO A 38 13.00 -0.36 29.35
N LEU A 39 13.23 -0.21 28.04
CA LEU A 39 13.81 -1.28 27.21
C LEU A 39 15.18 -1.77 27.70
N ARG A 40 15.97 -0.89 28.33
CA ARG A 40 17.26 -1.27 28.95
C ARG A 40 17.07 -2.19 30.16
N GLN A 41 15.99 -2.03 30.92
CA GLN A 41 15.66 -2.90 32.06
C GLN A 41 15.25 -4.29 31.57
N ILE A 42 14.39 -4.35 30.54
CA ILE A 42 14.00 -5.61 29.89
C ILE A 42 15.25 -6.35 29.40
N SER A 43 16.15 -5.64 28.71
CA SER A 43 17.40 -6.20 28.19
C SER A 43 18.29 -6.80 29.28
N ARG A 44 18.41 -6.13 30.44
CA ARG A 44 19.19 -6.62 31.58
C ARG A 44 18.57 -7.83 32.27
N GLY A 45 17.25 -8.00 32.21
CA GLY A 45 16.55 -9.14 32.82
C GLY A 45 16.59 -10.43 31.98
N ALA A 46 16.97 -10.32 30.70
CA ALA A 46 16.99 -11.44 29.78
C ALA A 46 18.02 -12.51 30.15
N ARG A 47 17.65 -13.77 29.93
CA ARG A 47 18.56 -14.92 29.99
C ARG A 47 19.73 -14.75 29.02
N ARG A 48 20.92 -15.23 29.40
CA ARG A 48 22.15 -15.11 28.58
C ARG A 48 22.02 -15.84 27.24
N GLU A 49 21.25 -16.92 27.20
CA GLU A 49 21.02 -17.73 26.01
C GLU A 49 20.11 -17.04 24.99
N VAL A 50 19.28 -16.08 25.44
CA VAL A 50 18.30 -15.37 24.60
C VAL A 50 18.44 -13.85 24.84
N PRO A 51 19.50 -13.22 24.32
CA PRO A 51 19.73 -11.81 24.53
C PRO A 51 18.63 -10.96 23.89
N LEU A 52 17.98 -10.11 24.69
CA LEU A 52 16.99 -9.16 24.23
C LEU A 52 17.65 -7.78 24.06
N SER A 53 18.09 -7.43 22.85
CA SER A 53 18.63 -6.08 22.62
C SER A 53 17.50 -5.04 22.62
N PRO A 54 17.72 -3.80 23.15
CA PRO A 54 16.67 -2.78 23.18
C PRO A 54 16.07 -2.46 21.79
N ALA A 55 16.90 -2.45 20.75
CA ALA A 55 16.45 -2.27 19.37
C ALA A 55 15.54 -3.40 18.90
N ALA A 56 15.91 -4.66 19.16
CA ALA A 56 15.10 -5.82 18.81
C ALA A 56 13.74 -5.83 19.50
N VAL A 57 13.70 -5.44 20.78
CA VAL A 57 12.45 -5.31 21.54
C VAL A 57 11.58 -4.21 20.95
N SER A 58 12.16 -3.05 20.63
CA SER A 58 11.44 -1.96 19.96
C SER A 58 10.85 -2.38 18.61
N GLU A 59 11.64 -3.07 17.77
CA GLU A 59 11.15 -3.54 16.47
C GLU A 59 10.00 -4.56 16.60
N ALA A 60 10.08 -5.46 17.58
CA ALA A 60 9.02 -6.42 17.86
C ALA A 60 7.73 -5.73 18.36
N LEU A 61 7.84 -4.80 19.31
CA LEU A 61 6.71 -4.03 19.85
C LEU A 61 6.05 -3.12 18.80
N ASN A 62 6.79 -2.73 17.77
CA ASN A 62 6.29 -1.91 16.66
C ASN A 62 5.82 -2.74 15.46
N GLY A 63 5.93 -4.07 15.51
CA GLY A 63 5.52 -4.95 14.40
C GLY A 63 6.34 -4.77 13.13
N LYS A 64 7.59 -4.29 13.23
CA LYS A 64 8.49 -4.15 12.07
C LYS A 64 8.99 -5.50 11.58
N ARG A 65 9.17 -6.46 12.49
CA ARG A 65 9.59 -7.83 12.19
C ARG A 65 8.94 -8.83 13.14
N LEU A 66 8.76 -10.06 12.66
CA LEU A 66 8.39 -11.18 13.52
C LEU A 66 9.66 -11.70 14.24
N PRO A 67 9.80 -11.52 15.57
CA PRO A 67 10.93 -12.07 16.31
C PRO A 67 10.94 -13.60 16.32
N SER A 68 12.04 -14.21 16.78
CA SER A 68 12.08 -15.66 16.99
C SER A 68 11.12 -16.08 18.11
N GLN A 69 10.73 -17.36 18.13
CA GLN A 69 9.84 -17.88 19.16
C GLN A 69 10.46 -17.76 20.56
N GLN A 70 11.73 -18.13 20.71
CA GLN A 70 12.44 -18.03 21.99
C GLN A 70 12.57 -16.58 22.47
N PHE A 71 12.87 -15.64 21.56
CA PHE A 71 12.89 -14.21 21.87
C PHE A 71 11.52 -13.74 22.38
N THR A 72 10.45 -14.16 21.70
CA THR A 72 9.07 -13.80 22.09
C THR A 72 8.73 -14.32 23.48
N LEU A 73 9.02 -15.59 23.76
CA LEU A 73 8.69 -16.21 25.04
C LEU A 73 9.51 -15.64 26.19
N GLU A 74 10.79 -15.34 25.95
CA GLU A 74 11.64 -14.70 26.95
C GLU A 74 11.17 -13.27 27.26
N LEU A 75 10.76 -12.51 26.23
CA LEU A 75 10.18 -11.18 26.42
C LEU A 75 8.88 -11.24 27.23
N VAL A 76 7.96 -12.16 26.88
CA VAL A 76 6.70 -12.34 27.62
C VAL A 76 6.95 -12.79 29.06
N ARG A 77 7.92 -13.68 29.30
CA ARG A 77 8.33 -14.11 30.65
C ARG A 77 8.75 -12.94 31.54
N LEU A 78 9.45 -11.94 30.97
CA LEU A 78 9.89 -10.75 31.71
C LEU A 78 8.75 -9.76 31.96
N LEU A 79 7.83 -9.61 31.01
CA LEU A 79 6.71 -8.67 31.12
C LEU A 79 5.55 -9.22 31.95
N ALA A 80 5.36 -10.53 31.97
CA ALA A 80 4.30 -11.23 32.70
C ALA A 80 4.87 -12.44 33.46
N PRO A 81 5.65 -12.21 34.54
CA PRO A 81 6.30 -13.28 35.28
C PRO A 81 5.29 -14.24 35.89
N GLY A 82 5.46 -15.55 35.64
CA GLY A 82 4.58 -16.61 36.15
C GLY A 82 3.31 -16.86 35.33
N ASP A 83 3.04 -16.05 34.30
CA ASP A 83 1.83 -16.20 33.48
C ASP A 83 2.04 -17.19 32.32
N HIS A 84 1.91 -18.47 32.63
CA HIS A 84 2.02 -19.54 31.63
C HIS A 84 0.93 -19.49 30.57
N ALA A 85 -0.25 -18.96 30.90
CA ALA A 85 -1.35 -18.84 29.96
C ALA A 85 -1.02 -17.82 28.86
N LYS A 86 -0.48 -16.64 29.22
CA LYS A 86 0.04 -15.67 28.25
C LYS A 86 1.16 -16.26 27.40
N MET A 87 2.09 -17.03 27.99
CA MET A 87 3.14 -17.68 27.19
C MET A 87 2.57 -18.62 26.12
N GLU A 88 1.55 -19.43 26.44
CA GLU A 88 0.87 -20.29 25.46
C GLU A 88 0.10 -19.49 24.40
N GLU A 89 -0.57 -18.41 24.79
CA GLU A 89 -1.21 -17.49 23.85
C GLU A 89 -0.19 -16.96 22.82
N PHE A 90 0.96 -16.47 23.27
CA PHE A 90 2.01 -15.98 22.38
C PHE A 90 2.63 -17.09 21.52
N ARG A 91 2.68 -18.34 21.99
CA ARG A 91 3.07 -19.47 21.11
C ARG A 91 2.08 -19.68 19.97
N LYS A 92 0.77 -19.54 20.22
CA LYS A 92 -0.27 -19.65 19.19
C LYS A 92 -0.20 -18.48 18.22
N LEU A 93 -0.12 -17.25 18.73
CA LEU A 93 0.00 -16.03 17.91
C LEU A 93 1.26 -16.07 17.03
N TRP A 94 2.39 -16.49 17.60
CA TRP A 94 3.65 -16.62 16.85
C TRP A 94 3.54 -17.66 15.74
N ARG A 95 2.95 -18.85 16.00
CA ARG A 95 2.73 -19.88 14.98
C ARG A 95 1.87 -19.37 13.84
N SER A 96 0.73 -18.73 14.16
CA SER A 96 -0.15 -18.16 13.14
C SER A 96 0.56 -17.11 12.27
N ALA A 97 1.32 -16.19 12.88
CA ALA A 97 2.10 -15.21 12.13
C ALA A 97 3.21 -15.85 11.29
N ARG A 98 3.84 -16.92 11.79
CA ARG A 98 4.88 -17.66 11.08
C ARG A 98 4.32 -18.45 9.89
N GLU A 99 3.16 -19.06 10.02
CA GLU A 99 2.46 -19.75 8.92
C GLU A 99 2.14 -18.76 7.80
N ALA A 100 1.56 -17.60 8.15
CA ALA A 100 1.29 -16.53 7.18
C ALA A 100 2.58 -16.03 6.50
N GLN A 101 3.68 -15.90 7.25
CA GLN A 101 4.99 -15.52 6.71
C GLN A 101 5.52 -16.54 5.69
N ILE A 102 5.40 -17.83 6.01
CA ILE A 102 5.86 -18.92 5.13
C ILE A 102 5.04 -18.92 3.84
N ALA A 103 3.71 -18.80 3.94
CA ALA A 103 2.81 -18.74 2.79
C ALA A 103 3.12 -17.53 1.89
N ALA A 104 3.26 -16.33 2.48
CA ALA A 104 3.60 -15.11 1.74
C ALA A 104 4.96 -15.24 1.02
N ARG A 105 5.97 -15.81 1.69
CA ARG A 105 7.29 -16.05 1.08
C ARG A 105 7.24 -17.09 -0.04
N ALA A 106 6.47 -18.15 0.12
CA ALA A 106 6.29 -19.17 -0.92
C ALA A 106 5.63 -18.57 -2.16
N ALA A 107 4.58 -17.77 -2.00
CA ALA A 107 3.90 -17.09 -3.08
C ALA A 107 4.79 -16.05 -3.78
N ALA A 108 5.59 -15.28 -3.02
CA ALA A 108 6.56 -14.35 -3.58
C ALA A 108 7.63 -15.08 -4.43
N ARG A 109 8.14 -16.21 -3.97
CA ARG A 109 9.08 -17.04 -4.74
C ARG A 109 8.44 -17.63 -6.00
N ALA A 110 7.20 -18.10 -5.90
CA ALA A 110 6.46 -18.61 -7.06
C ALA A 110 6.25 -17.51 -8.12
N ARG A 111 5.94 -16.28 -7.69
CA ARG A 111 5.83 -15.11 -8.57
C ARG A 111 7.17 -14.78 -9.23
N GLN A 112 8.27 -14.76 -8.48
CA GLN A 112 9.61 -14.54 -9.03
C GLN A 112 10.00 -15.61 -10.05
N LYS A 113 9.70 -16.88 -9.78
CA LYS A 113 9.95 -17.99 -10.72
C LYS A 113 9.14 -17.82 -12.02
N ARG A 114 7.86 -17.45 -11.93
CA ARG A 114 7.01 -17.18 -13.10
C ARG A 114 7.52 -15.98 -13.91
N ALA A 115 7.97 -14.93 -13.23
CA ALA A 115 8.51 -13.73 -13.89
C ALA A 115 9.89 -13.96 -14.54
N GLY A 116 10.75 -14.79 -13.93
CA GLY A 116 12.11 -15.05 -14.41
C GLY A 116 12.24 -16.16 -15.46
N SER A 117 11.14 -16.83 -15.83
CA SER A 117 11.16 -17.90 -16.85
C SER A 117 10.80 -17.43 -18.26
N GLY A 118 10.46 -16.15 -18.44
CA GLY A 118 10.30 -15.55 -19.77
C GLY A 118 11.65 -15.02 -20.29
N PRO A 119 11.95 -15.13 -21.60
CA PRO A 119 13.11 -14.48 -22.19
C PRO A 119 13.02 -12.98 -21.87
N LEU A 120 13.99 -12.44 -21.11
CA LEU A 120 13.97 -11.04 -20.70
C LEU A 120 13.93 -10.14 -21.94
N PRO A 121 12.87 -9.32 -22.14
CA PRO A 121 13.02 -8.14 -22.97
C PRO A 121 13.94 -7.17 -22.21
N ASP A 122 14.97 -6.68 -22.88
CA ASP A 122 16.05 -5.81 -22.39
C ASP A 122 15.58 -4.43 -21.84
N ARG A 123 14.27 -4.24 -21.66
CA ARG A 123 13.63 -3.02 -21.15
C ARG A 123 13.47 -2.95 -19.62
N ALA A 124 13.76 -4.02 -18.89
CA ALA A 124 13.48 -4.10 -17.44
C ALA A 124 14.51 -3.39 -16.53
N ARG A 125 15.54 -2.74 -17.08
CA ARG A 125 16.65 -2.19 -16.27
C ARG A 125 16.35 -0.84 -15.62
N THR A 126 15.30 -0.11 -16.01
CA THR A 126 15.03 1.26 -15.54
C THR A 126 13.73 1.46 -14.77
N ALA A 127 12.81 0.49 -14.75
CA ALA A 127 11.52 0.62 -14.06
C ALA A 127 11.53 0.43 -12.51
N PRO A 128 12.36 -0.43 -11.89
CA PRO A 128 12.25 -0.69 -10.45
C PRO A 128 12.80 0.43 -9.55
N GLN A 129 13.72 1.26 -10.04
CA GLN A 129 14.26 2.39 -9.25
C GLN A 129 13.20 3.44 -8.94
N ASN A 130 12.31 3.73 -9.90
CA ASN A 130 11.30 4.78 -9.73
C ASN A 130 10.21 4.40 -8.70
N ALA A 131 9.92 3.10 -8.50
CA ALA A 131 8.89 2.65 -7.58
C ALA A 131 9.35 2.69 -6.11
N GLU A 132 10.61 2.31 -5.83
CA GLU A 132 11.20 2.42 -4.50
C GLU A 132 11.40 3.89 -4.09
N GLU A 133 11.85 4.75 -5.02
CA GLU A 133 11.97 6.19 -4.79
C GLU A 133 10.62 6.84 -4.50
N SER A 134 9.58 6.49 -5.27
CA SER A 134 8.22 7.01 -5.05
C SER A 134 7.64 6.58 -3.69
N TYR A 135 7.91 5.35 -3.25
CA TYR A 135 7.46 4.88 -1.93
C TYR A 135 8.22 5.57 -0.79
N ALA A 136 9.54 5.72 -0.93
CA ALA A 136 10.37 6.40 0.06
C ALA A 136 10.01 7.89 0.21
N GLU A 137 9.70 8.57 -0.90
CA GLU A 137 9.25 9.96 -0.90
C GLU A 137 7.87 10.11 -0.25
N ALA A 138 6.93 9.22 -0.56
CA ALA A 138 5.61 9.20 0.08
C ALA A 138 5.70 8.95 1.60
N GLU A 139 6.55 8.02 2.04
CA GLU A 139 6.79 7.73 3.46
C GLU A 139 7.42 8.94 4.17
N ARG A 140 8.34 9.66 3.51
CA ARG A 140 8.96 10.87 4.04
C ARG A 140 7.95 12.01 4.19
N LEU A 141 7.14 12.28 3.17
CA LEU A 141 6.07 13.30 3.23
C LEU A 141 5.06 13.00 4.34
N ARG A 142 4.74 11.71 4.56
CA ARG A 142 3.86 11.29 5.66
C ARG A 142 4.47 11.55 7.04
N GLN A 143 5.76 11.28 7.20
CA GLN A 143 6.48 11.56 8.45
C GLN A 143 6.59 13.06 8.73
N GLU A 144 6.86 13.86 7.69
CA GLU A 144 6.93 15.32 7.77
C GLU A 144 5.57 15.92 8.14
N ALA A 145 4.49 15.51 7.48
CA ALA A 145 3.13 15.95 7.78
C ALA A 145 2.66 15.55 9.20
N ALA A 146 3.14 14.43 9.75
CA ALA A 146 2.83 14.01 11.12
C ALA A 146 3.64 14.75 12.19
N ALA A 147 4.84 15.24 11.86
CA ALA A 147 5.73 15.92 12.79
C ALA A 147 5.31 17.37 13.07
N VAL A 148 4.84 18.10 12.05
CA VAL A 148 4.52 19.53 12.15
C VAL A 148 3.41 19.86 13.17
N PRO A 149 2.26 19.15 13.19
CA PRO A 149 1.20 19.43 14.16
C PRO A 149 1.56 18.99 15.58
N ALA A 150 2.37 17.94 15.71
CA ALA A 150 2.76 17.37 16.99
C ALA A 150 3.78 18.26 17.73
N GLU A 151 4.74 18.86 17.03
CA GLU A 151 5.69 19.80 17.64
C GLU A 151 5.03 21.12 18.05
N ALA A 152 4.14 21.67 17.22
CA ALA A 152 3.45 22.93 17.53
C ALA A 152 2.58 22.79 18.79
N SER A 153 1.78 21.72 18.86
CA SER A 153 0.96 21.42 20.03
C SER A 153 1.78 21.11 21.28
N TRP A 154 2.91 20.39 21.16
CA TRP A 154 3.81 20.19 22.30
C TRP A 154 4.43 21.48 22.83
N ARG A 155 4.87 22.39 21.95
CA ARG A 155 5.44 23.68 22.38
C ARG A 155 4.42 24.53 23.13
N GLU A 156 3.17 24.56 22.67
CA GLU A 156 2.10 25.31 23.32
C GLU A 156 1.76 24.75 24.71
N VAL A 157 1.61 23.42 24.82
CA VAL A 157 1.40 22.74 26.12
C VAL A 157 2.58 22.98 27.07
N THR A 158 3.81 22.96 26.56
CA THR A 158 5.01 23.19 27.39
C THR A 158 5.07 24.64 27.87
N ALA A 159 4.76 25.61 27.01
CA ALA A 159 4.73 27.03 27.37
C ALA A 159 3.65 27.34 28.42
N VAL A 160 2.45 26.76 28.29
CA VAL A 160 1.37 26.89 29.29
C VAL A 160 1.81 26.30 30.63
N ARG A 161 2.44 25.12 30.61
CA ARG A 161 2.97 24.48 31.82
C ARG A 161 4.06 25.32 32.50
N GLU A 162 5.04 25.82 31.74
CA GLU A 162 6.10 26.69 32.28
C GLU A 162 5.54 28.00 32.84
N GLY A 163 4.55 28.60 32.17
CA GLY A 163 3.83 29.78 32.66
C GLY A 163 3.11 29.54 33.98
N ALA A 164 2.50 28.36 34.16
CA ALA A 164 1.84 27.96 35.40
C ALA A 164 2.82 27.59 36.54
N GLU A 165 3.97 26.97 36.21
CA GLU A 165 4.98 26.59 37.20
C GLU A 165 5.81 27.79 37.71
N ARG A 166 6.04 28.81 36.87
CA ARG A 166 6.85 29.99 37.21
C ARG A 166 6.37 30.71 38.50
N PRO A 167 5.07 31.04 38.71
CA PRO A 167 4.61 31.67 39.95
C PRO A 167 4.64 30.73 41.16
N LEU A 168 4.48 29.42 40.96
CA LEU A 168 4.61 28.43 42.03
C LEU A 168 6.05 28.34 42.55
N ARG A 169 7.04 28.37 41.64
CA ARG A 169 8.47 28.41 42.00
C ARG A 169 8.86 29.75 42.65
N ALA A 170 8.29 30.86 42.20
CA ALA A 170 8.53 32.16 42.81
C ALA A 170 7.96 32.26 44.24
N SER A 171 6.85 31.55 44.52
CA SER A 171 6.18 31.59 45.83
C SER A 171 6.74 30.59 46.86
N SER A 172 7.58 29.64 46.46
CA SER A 172 8.19 28.67 47.38
C SER A 172 9.27 29.25 48.31
N VAL A 173 9.58 30.54 48.18
CA VAL A 173 10.60 31.22 48.98
C VAL A 173 9.92 32.14 50.01
N THR A 174 9.70 31.60 51.21
CA THR A 174 9.61 32.31 52.52
C THR A 174 8.27 32.78 53.11
N THR A 175 7.09 32.52 52.55
CA THR A 175 5.83 32.91 53.23
C THR A 175 4.78 31.78 53.26
N PRO A 176 4.17 31.45 54.43
CA PRO A 176 3.10 30.47 54.49
C PRO A 176 1.92 30.94 53.62
N VAL A 177 1.64 30.17 52.56
CA VAL A 177 0.55 30.44 51.62
C VAL A 177 -0.79 30.32 52.35
N PRO A 178 -1.66 31.34 52.30
CA PRO A 178 -2.97 31.27 52.95
C PRO A 178 -3.83 30.18 52.30
N PRO A 179 -4.62 29.40 53.08
CA PRO A 179 -5.41 28.27 52.58
C PRO A 179 -6.43 28.65 51.50
N ALA A 180 -6.88 29.92 51.46
CA ALA A 180 -7.74 30.44 50.41
C ALA A 180 -7.06 30.44 49.02
N ALA A 181 -5.76 30.73 48.94
CA ALA A 181 -5.00 30.74 47.70
C ALA A 181 -4.82 29.32 47.13
N THR A 182 -4.68 28.31 47.99
CA THR A 182 -4.62 26.91 47.57
C THR A 182 -5.92 26.38 46.95
N GLY A 183 -7.08 26.90 47.38
CA GLY A 183 -8.38 26.55 46.77
C GLY A 183 -8.49 27.06 45.33
N SER A 184 -8.17 28.34 45.11
CA SER A 184 -8.18 28.95 43.78
C SER A 184 -7.20 28.28 42.81
N ALA A 185 -5.97 28.00 43.25
CA ALA A 185 -4.98 27.30 42.43
C ALA A 185 -5.44 25.89 42.02
N ARG A 186 -6.07 25.14 42.94
CA ARG A 186 -6.64 23.81 42.62
C ARG A 186 -7.79 23.90 41.61
N ALA A 187 -8.66 24.91 41.73
CA ALA A 187 -9.75 25.13 40.78
C ALA A 187 -9.23 25.44 39.38
N ILE A 188 -8.20 26.27 39.25
CA ILE A 188 -7.54 26.59 37.97
C ILE A 188 -6.92 25.33 37.35
N VAL A 189 -6.19 24.53 38.14
CA VAL A 189 -5.59 23.28 37.64
C VAL A 189 -6.66 22.26 37.22
N ALA A 190 -7.78 22.17 37.95
CA ALA A 190 -8.88 21.30 37.58
C ALA A 190 -9.54 21.74 36.26
N ALA A 191 -9.80 23.04 36.10
CA ALA A 191 -10.35 23.61 34.86
C ALA A 191 -9.42 23.36 33.67
N ALA A 192 -8.11 23.61 33.82
CA ALA A 192 -7.12 23.35 32.78
C ALA A 192 -7.03 21.87 32.40
N ARG A 193 -7.23 20.93 33.35
CA ARG A 193 -7.28 19.50 33.06
C ARG A 193 -8.50 19.11 32.25
N GLU A 194 -9.66 19.67 32.56
CA GLU A 194 -10.89 19.40 31.79
C GLU A 194 -10.81 20.00 30.38
N GLU A 195 -10.24 21.20 30.22
CA GLU A 195 -9.98 21.79 28.90
C GLU A 195 -9.00 20.95 28.09
N ALA A 196 -7.90 20.48 28.70
CA ALA A 196 -6.95 19.58 28.04
C ALA A 196 -7.60 18.26 27.58
N LYS A 197 -8.50 17.68 28.40
CA LYS A 197 -9.27 16.49 28.00
C LYS A 197 -10.20 16.79 26.82
N ALA A 198 -10.85 17.95 26.81
CA ALA A 198 -11.73 18.36 25.71
C ALA A 198 -10.94 18.50 24.39
N ILE A 199 -9.77 19.16 24.44
CA ILE A 199 -8.87 19.31 23.29
C ILE A 199 -8.41 17.93 22.78
N LEU A 200 -7.96 17.03 23.66
CA LEU A 200 -7.55 15.68 23.28
C LEU A 200 -8.69 14.87 22.67
N THR A 201 -9.91 15.03 23.18
CA THR A 201 -11.10 14.35 22.65
C THR A 201 -11.45 14.85 21.25
N GLU A 202 -11.38 16.17 21.02
CA GLU A 202 -11.65 16.73 19.69
C GLU A 202 -10.54 16.39 18.69
N ALA A 203 -9.27 16.41 19.12
CA ALA A 203 -8.15 15.96 18.29
C ALA A 203 -8.30 14.48 17.88
N ALA A 204 -8.76 13.62 18.80
CA ALA A 204 -9.04 12.21 18.48
C ALA A 204 -10.15 12.08 17.42
N ARG A 205 -11.25 12.85 17.55
CA ARG A 205 -12.33 12.86 16.54
C ARG A 205 -11.85 13.35 15.18
N GLN A 206 -11.00 14.38 15.15
CA GLN A 206 -10.42 14.87 13.90
C GLN A 206 -9.52 13.82 13.24
N ALA A 207 -8.71 13.11 14.03
CA ALA A 207 -7.90 12.01 13.54
C ALA A 207 -8.77 10.89 12.94
N ASP A 208 -9.87 10.53 13.61
CA ASP A 208 -10.83 9.53 13.09
C ASP A 208 -11.44 9.97 11.76
N ARG A 209 -11.88 11.23 11.62
CA ARG A 209 -12.41 11.77 10.36
C ARG A 209 -11.40 11.72 9.22
N VAL A 210 -10.14 12.08 9.48
CA VAL A 210 -9.06 12.00 8.48
C VAL A 210 -8.82 10.55 8.08
N TRP A 211 -8.87 9.62 9.04
CA TRP A 211 -8.67 8.20 8.78
C TRP A 211 -9.81 7.61 7.94
N GLU A 212 -11.06 7.95 8.24
CA GLU A 212 -12.24 7.57 7.44
C GLU A 212 -12.18 8.12 6.01
N ALA A 213 -11.74 9.38 5.84
CA ALA A 213 -11.56 10.00 4.54
C ALA A 213 -10.47 9.26 3.72
N LEU A 214 -9.32 8.95 4.33
CA LEU A 214 -8.24 8.20 3.70
C LEU A 214 -8.68 6.77 3.35
N ALA A 215 -9.43 6.11 4.23
CA ALA A 215 -9.99 4.78 3.96
C ALA A 215 -10.94 4.81 2.77
N SER A 216 -11.82 5.83 2.69
CA SER A 216 -12.75 6.03 1.58
C SER A 216 -12.02 6.29 0.25
N GLN A 217 -10.95 7.10 0.28
CA GLN A 217 -10.09 7.34 -0.88
C GLN A 217 -9.41 6.04 -1.35
N SER A 218 -8.87 5.25 -0.41
CA SER A 218 -8.21 3.98 -0.74
C SER A 218 -9.17 2.96 -1.38
N LEU A 219 -10.43 2.91 -0.92
CA LEU A 219 -11.47 2.08 -1.53
C LEU A 219 -11.82 2.55 -2.95
N THR A 220 -11.87 3.86 -3.17
CA THR A 220 -12.13 4.44 -4.50
C THR A 220 -11.00 4.08 -5.46
N MET A 221 -9.74 4.31 -5.06
CA MET A 221 -8.57 3.96 -5.86
C MET A 221 -8.52 2.45 -6.17
N ARG A 222 -8.88 1.59 -5.20
CA ARG A 222 -8.97 0.15 -5.43
C ARG A 222 -10.01 -0.21 -6.48
N ARG A 223 -11.19 0.41 -6.44
CA ARG A 223 -12.24 0.20 -7.45
C ARG A 223 -11.78 0.64 -8.84
N GLU A 224 -11.08 1.77 -8.95
CA GLU A 224 -10.52 2.24 -10.23
C GLU A 224 -9.47 1.28 -10.79
N ILE A 225 -8.61 0.72 -9.93
CA ILE A 225 -7.64 -0.32 -10.32
C ILE A 225 -8.38 -1.57 -10.80
N GLU A 226 -9.38 -2.04 -10.06
CA GLU A 226 -10.19 -3.21 -10.46
C GLU A 226 -10.92 -2.98 -11.80
N GLN A 227 -11.45 -1.78 -12.03
CA GLN A 227 -12.05 -1.40 -13.32
C GLN A 227 -11.02 -1.38 -14.44
N SER A 228 -9.81 -0.88 -14.19
CA SER A 228 -8.72 -0.83 -15.17
C SER A 228 -8.25 -2.24 -15.53
N ILE A 229 -8.20 -3.16 -14.57
CA ILE A 229 -7.90 -4.58 -14.80
C ILE A 229 -8.96 -5.20 -15.70
N ARG A 230 -10.26 -5.02 -15.39
CA ARG A 230 -11.35 -5.55 -16.23
C ARG A 230 -11.30 -5.02 -17.66
N ARG A 231 -11.10 -3.71 -17.84
CA ARG A 231 -10.94 -3.11 -19.18
C ARG A 231 -9.76 -3.71 -19.94
N ARG A 232 -8.65 -3.99 -19.25
CA ARG A 232 -7.50 -4.65 -19.86
C ARG A 232 -7.84 -6.09 -20.28
N GLU A 233 -8.56 -6.83 -19.46
CA GLU A 233 -9.03 -8.19 -19.78
C GLU A 233 -9.98 -8.19 -20.99
N GLU A 234 -10.91 -7.25 -21.06
CA GLU A 234 -11.80 -7.05 -22.22
C GLU A 234 -10.99 -6.77 -23.50
N VAL A 235 -10.01 -5.88 -23.45
CA VAL A 235 -9.12 -5.60 -24.59
C VAL A 235 -8.31 -6.84 -24.99
N GLN A 236 -7.82 -7.63 -24.03
CA GLN A 236 -7.09 -8.87 -24.34
C GLN A 236 -7.98 -9.91 -25.01
N LEU A 237 -9.24 -10.05 -24.58
CA LEU A 237 -10.21 -10.92 -25.23
C LEU A 237 -10.49 -10.47 -26.67
N GLU A 238 -10.60 -9.17 -26.91
CA GLU A 238 -10.81 -8.65 -28.26
C GLU A 238 -9.59 -8.86 -29.15
N ILE A 239 -8.37 -8.69 -28.62
CA ILE A 239 -7.14 -9.03 -29.33
C ILE A 239 -7.13 -10.51 -29.73
N ALA A 240 -7.49 -11.41 -28.81
CA ALA A 240 -7.56 -12.85 -29.11
C ALA A 240 -8.59 -13.15 -30.22
N ARG A 241 -9.77 -12.52 -30.19
CA ARG A 241 -10.77 -12.68 -31.26
C ARG A 241 -10.27 -12.19 -32.61
N VAL A 242 -9.58 -11.05 -32.65
CA VAL A 242 -8.98 -10.54 -33.88
C VAL A 242 -7.92 -11.50 -34.41
N GLN A 243 -7.11 -12.10 -33.53
CA GLN A 243 -6.14 -13.13 -33.90
C GLN A 243 -6.82 -14.36 -34.50
N ASP A 244 -7.89 -14.88 -33.89
CA ASP A 244 -8.65 -16.01 -34.43
C ASP A 244 -9.20 -15.73 -35.84
N VAL A 245 -9.68 -14.51 -36.10
CA VAL A 245 -10.15 -14.11 -37.44
C VAL A 245 -9.00 -14.06 -38.44
N LEU A 246 -7.84 -13.54 -38.06
CA LEU A 246 -6.66 -13.51 -38.92
C LEU A 246 -6.19 -14.92 -39.28
N GLU A 247 -6.12 -15.83 -38.30
CA GLU A 247 -5.77 -17.24 -38.54
C GLU A 247 -6.76 -17.95 -39.47
N ALA A 248 -8.05 -17.65 -39.33
CA ALA A 248 -9.08 -18.19 -40.23
C ALA A 248 -8.94 -17.67 -41.67
N LEU A 249 -8.59 -16.38 -41.84
CA LEU A 249 -8.33 -15.80 -43.16
C LEU A 249 -7.07 -16.38 -43.82
N ASP A 250 -6.01 -16.59 -43.06
CA ASP A 250 -4.79 -17.25 -43.53
C ASP A 250 -5.09 -18.69 -43.98
N SER A 251 -5.88 -19.43 -43.20
CA SER A 251 -6.32 -20.80 -43.55
C SER A 251 -7.15 -20.84 -44.86
N PHE A 252 -7.97 -19.82 -45.09
CA PHE A 252 -8.73 -19.68 -46.34
C PHE A 252 -7.83 -19.40 -47.54
N HIS A 253 -6.78 -18.58 -47.35
CA HIS A 253 -5.81 -18.29 -48.39
C HIS A 253 -4.99 -19.53 -48.78
N GLU A 254 -4.52 -20.30 -47.80
CA GLU A 254 -3.80 -21.56 -48.04
C GLU A 254 -4.65 -22.57 -48.82
N SER A 255 -5.93 -22.70 -48.47
CA SER A 255 -6.87 -23.60 -49.16
C SER A 255 -7.07 -23.20 -50.62
N ALA A 256 -7.22 -21.91 -50.91
CA ALA A 256 -7.41 -21.40 -52.27
C ALA A 256 -6.18 -21.61 -53.17
N VAL A 257 -4.96 -21.56 -52.60
CA VAL A 257 -3.72 -21.84 -53.34
C VAL A 257 -3.66 -23.31 -53.75
N HIS A 258 -4.06 -24.24 -52.87
CA HIS A 258 -3.97 -25.68 -53.15
C HIS A 258 -4.97 -26.18 -54.19
N ASP A 259 -6.15 -25.55 -54.31
CA ASP A 259 -7.21 -25.98 -55.24
C ASP A 259 -6.97 -25.56 -56.71
N THR A 260 -5.97 -24.71 -56.98
CA THR A 260 -5.54 -24.39 -58.36
C THR A 260 -4.68 -25.48 -59.01
N SER A 261 -4.44 -26.58 -58.28
CA SER A 261 -3.86 -27.83 -58.79
C SER A 261 -4.88 -28.59 -59.65
N GLY A 262 -5.45 -27.94 -60.67
CA GLY A 262 -6.32 -28.59 -61.63
C GLY A 262 -5.62 -29.81 -62.25
N PRO A 263 -6.36 -30.86 -62.63
CA PRO A 263 -5.79 -32.06 -63.23
C PRO A 263 -4.92 -31.63 -64.39
N ARG A 264 -3.61 -31.95 -64.31
CA ARG A 264 -2.66 -31.83 -65.41
C ARG A 264 -3.22 -32.63 -66.59
N SER A 265 -4.05 -32.00 -67.42
CA SER A 265 -4.40 -32.54 -68.71
C SER A 265 -3.11 -32.58 -69.50
N SER A 266 -2.63 -33.78 -69.79
CA SER A 266 -1.50 -34.06 -70.67
C SER A 266 -1.86 -33.69 -72.12
N GLY A 267 -2.11 -32.41 -72.34
CA GLY A 267 -2.42 -31.82 -73.63
C GLY A 267 -1.13 -31.39 -74.32
N ARG A 268 -0.70 -32.23 -75.25
CA ARG A 268 0.37 -32.06 -76.23
C ARG A 268 0.60 -30.60 -76.68
N ALA A 269 1.87 -30.20 -76.64
CA ALA A 269 2.37 -28.89 -77.04
C ALA A 269 1.93 -28.48 -78.46
N HIS A 270 1.35 -27.29 -78.58
CA HIS A 270 1.36 -26.50 -79.79
C HIS A 270 2.01 -25.14 -79.44
N ASP A 271 3.11 -24.87 -80.13
CA ASP A 271 3.80 -23.59 -80.12
C ASP A 271 2.86 -22.47 -80.59
N ALA A 272 2.66 -21.45 -79.76
CA ALA A 272 2.30 -20.12 -80.23
C ALA A 272 2.66 -19.04 -79.18
N PRO A 273 3.34 -17.95 -79.59
CA PRO A 273 3.76 -16.86 -78.72
C PRO A 273 2.78 -15.68 -78.77
N TRP A 274 2.25 -15.28 -77.62
CA TRP A 274 1.70 -13.94 -77.35
C TRP A 274 1.50 -13.85 -75.83
N SER A 275 2.32 -13.08 -75.10
CA SER A 275 2.19 -11.64 -74.88
C SER A 275 0.73 -11.16 -74.85
N THR A 276 0.15 -11.10 -73.65
CA THR A 276 -0.57 -9.90 -73.21
C THR A 276 -0.67 -9.86 -71.69
N ALA A 277 -0.17 -8.76 -71.14
CA ALA A 277 -0.30 -8.39 -69.75
C ALA A 277 -1.78 -8.33 -69.34
N VAL A 278 -2.13 -9.02 -68.26
CA VAL A 278 -3.36 -8.79 -67.52
C VAL A 278 -2.97 -8.30 -66.13
N THR A 279 -2.61 -7.03 -66.06
CA THR A 279 -2.62 -6.24 -64.84
C THR A 279 -4.09 -5.95 -64.49
N ARG A 280 -4.85 -6.97 -64.06
CA ARG A 280 -6.16 -6.72 -63.44
C ARG A 280 -5.89 -6.23 -62.03
N GLY A 281 -5.83 -4.90 -61.89
CA GLY A 281 -6.06 -4.25 -60.61
C GLY A 281 -7.42 -4.67 -60.10
N VAL A 282 -7.44 -5.59 -59.14
CA VAL A 282 -8.61 -5.83 -58.29
C VAL A 282 -8.70 -4.60 -57.41
N ALA A 283 -9.45 -3.61 -57.88
CA ALA A 283 -9.94 -2.52 -57.06
C ALA A 283 -10.86 -3.14 -56.03
N TRP A 284 -10.34 -3.38 -54.82
CA TRP A 284 -11.18 -3.62 -53.66
C TRP A 284 -12.06 -2.37 -53.49
N PRO A 285 -13.41 -2.50 -53.54
CA PRO A 285 -14.27 -1.39 -53.21
C PRO A 285 -14.03 -1.10 -51.73
N TRP A 286 -13.31 0.00 -51.45
CA TRP A 286 -13.35 0.61 -50.14
C TRP A 286 -14.82 0.92 -49.85
N PRO A 287 -15.41 0.44 -48.75
CA PRO A 287 -16.74 0.89 -48.37
C PRO A 287 -16.71 2.41 -48.23
N ASP A 288 -17.71 3.07 -48.81
CA ASP A 288 -17.87 4.51 -48.79
C ASP A 288 -17.59 5.08 -47.40
N ALA A 289 -16.76 6.11 -47.38
CA ALA A 289 -16.29 6.84 -46.21
C ALA A 289 -17.38 7.74 -45.61
N ASP A 290 -18.57 7.18 -45.34
CA ASP A 290 -19.58 7.75 -44.44
C ASP A 290 -19.43 7.14 -43.03
N ALA A 291 -18.19 7.02 -42.56
CA ALA A 291 -17.93 6.83 -41.14
C ALA A 291 -18.17 8.18 -40.44
N PRO A 292 -19.02 8.26 -39.40
CA PRO A 292 -19.18 9.50 -38.66
C PRO A 292 -17.81 9.95 -38.15
N ASP A 293 -17.52 11.25 -38.29
CA ASP A 293 -16.33 11.90 -37.80
C ASP A 293 -16.23 11.72 -36.27
N VAL A 294 -15.63 10.62 -35.84
CA VAL A 294 -15.24 10.38 -34.45
C VAL A 294 -13.85 11.02 -34.25
N THR A 295 -13.73 12.31 -34.56
CA THR A 295 -12.79 13.15 -33.81
C THR A 295 -13.32 13.33 -32.40
N THR A 296 -13.28 12.24 -31.63
CA THR A 296 -13.25 12.36 -30.17
C THR A 296 -11.92 13.03 -29.85
N ARG A 297 -11.93 14.36 -29.76
CA ARG A 297 -10.91 15.12 -29.06
C ARG A 297 -10.79 14.51 -27.68
N ILE A 298 -9.80 13.65 -27.48
CA ILE A 298 -9.33 13.26 -26.17
C ILE A 298 -8.73 14.53 -25.56
N ARG A 299 -9.58 15.36 -24.97
CA ARG A 299 -9.15 16.31 -23.96
C ARG A 299 -8.66 15.44 -22.81
N LEU A 300 -7.34 15.28 -22.73
CA LEU A 300 -6.67 14.84 -21.51
C LEU A 300 -7.14 15.78 -20.40
N ASN A 301 -8.11 15.31 -19.63
CA ASN A 301 -8.52 15.97 -18.40
C ASN A 301 -7.37 15.74 -17.42
N ILE A 302 -6.48 16.72 -17.28
CA ILE A 302 -5.43 16.74 -16.27
C ILE A 302 -6.09 17.28 -15.00
N PRO A 303 -6.41 16.45 -13.98
CA PRO A 303 -6.91 16.95 -12.72
C PRO A 303 -5.74 17.59 -11.97
N GLY A 304 -5.66 18.92 -11.95
CA GLY A 304 -4.60 19.59 -11.17
C GLY A 304 -4.41 21.10 -11.34
N SER A 305 -5.02 21.75 -12.33
CA SER A 305 -4.94 23.21 -12.42
C SER A 305 -6.10 23.87 -11.67
N ALA A 306 -5.86 24.25 -10.42
CA ALA A 306 -6.73 25.16 -9.69
C ALA A 306 -6.91 26.48 -10.48
N PRO A 307 -8.12 27.05 -10.53
CA PRO A 307 -8.36 28.31 -11.23
C PRO A 307 -7.50 29.42 -10.63
N ARG A 308 -6.72 30.08 -11.49
CA ARG A 308 -5.91 31.25 -11.14
C ARG A 308 -6.87 32.34 -10.60
N PRO A 309 -6.67 32.86 -9.38
CA PRO A 309 -7.54 33.93 -8.88
C PRO A 309 -7.41 35.17 -9.77
N PRO A 310 -8.50 35.95 -9.94
CA PRO A 310 -8.47 37.16 -10.75
C PRO A 310 -7.42 38.12 -10.19
N GLN A 311 -6.47 38.52 -11.04
CA GLN A 311 -5.52 39.57 -10.70
C GLN A 311 -6.30 40.88 -10.49
N GLN A 312 -6.24 41.42 -9.27
CA GLN A 312 -6.71 42.77 -9.02
C GLN A 312 -5.82 43.76 -9.77
N PRO A 313 -6.40 44.75 -10.46
CA PRO A 313 -5.63 45.82 -11.08
C PRO A 313 -4.90 46.63 -10.00
N PRO A 314 -3.71 47.19 -10.33
CA PRO A 314 -2.93 47.98 -9.39
C PRO A 314 -3.76 49.18 -8.93
N GLN A 315 -3.93 49.31 -7.61
CA GLN A 315 -4.42 50.55 -7.03
C GLN A 315 -3.29 51.58 -7.14
N GLY A 316 -3.54 52.61 -7.95
CA GLY A 316 -2.81 53.87 -7.93
C GLY A 316 -3.40 54.83 -6.90
#